data_AF-A0A9D5U0I2-F1
#
_entry.id   AF-A0A9D5U0I2-F1
#
_cell.length_a   1.000
_cell.length_b   1.000
_cell.length_c   1.000
_cell.angle_alpha   90.00
_cell.angle_beta   90.00
_cell.angle_gamma   90.00
#
_symmetry.space_group_name_H-M   'P 1'
#
loop_
_entity.id
_entity.type
_entity.pdbx_description
1 polymer ?
#
loop_
_entity_poly.entity_id
_entity_poly.type
_entity_poly.pdbx_seq_one_letter_code
_entity_poly.pdbx_strand_id
1 'polypeptide(L)'
;MALCFCHTQHTVYRRRPWKELGDYLRDGLIVAAASVAAEEHRASVLEREYIPNNWKGRKVDIVVQSGTSSSPKIITAVELKWWRRDDGGNSSNRRREIVVDFLRMAALAPCVEVAGFVALLSTMSSWQKTTGTTCTDKAVMDLIKSAGVQRWDVRGMRNCAAIRAAISELSGQVPICNIFYSELLSIHALTQSKQTIAVAHVWRIHKRQNSKFLKDDVVEKLVERKK
;
A
#
# COMPACT_ATOMS: atom_id res chain seq x y z
N MET A 1 25.52 -13.10 10.99
CA MET A 1 25.96 -12.01 11.88
C MET A 1 24.69 -11.41 12.46
N ALA A 2 24.45 -11.56 13.77
CA ALA A 2 23.20 -11.13 14.39
C ALA A 2 23.30 -9.65 14.76
N LEU A 3 22.45 -8.81 14.17
CA LEU A 3 22.27 -7.43 14.61
C LEU A 3 21.29 -7.43 15.79
N CYS A 4 21.84 -7.30 16.99
CA CYS A 4 21.09 -7.01 18.20
C CYS A 4 20.81 -5.51 18.24
N PHE A 5 19.58 -5.10 17.95
CA PHE A 5 19.11 -3.75 18.25
C PHE A 5 18.56 -3.71 19.68
N CYS A 6 19.45 -3.49 20.64
CA CYS A 6 19.06 -3.04 21.97
C CYS A 6 18.51 -1.62 21.87
N HIS A 7 17.19 -1.46 21.76
CA HIS A 7 16.53 -0.22 22.15
C HIS A 7 15.96 -0.38 23.56
N THR A 8 16.86 -0.46 24.54
CA THR A 8 16.51 -0.24 25.95
C THR A 8 16.28 1.25 26.15
N GLN A 9 15.03 1.69 25.99
CA GLN A 9 14.45 2.67 26.90
C GLN A 9 13.05 2.19 27.27
N HIS A 10 12.87 1.89 28.55
CA HIS A 10 11.56 1.87 29.19
C HIS A 10 10.99 3.30 29.15
N THR A 11 10.52 3.73 27.99
CA THR A 11 9.84 5.01 27.86
C THR A 11 8.40 4.78 28.29
N VAL A 12 8.12 5.11 29.56
CA VAL A 12 6.75 5.29 30.02
C VAL A 12 6.14 6.41 29.18
N TYR A 13 5.31 6.04 28.20
CA TYR A 13 4.58 6.99 27.36
C TYR A 13 3.55 7.74 28.22
N ARG A 14 3.98 8.83 28.85
CA ARG A 14 3.07 9.86 29.37
C ARG A 14 2.28 10.42 28.19
N ARG A 15 0.95 10.53 28.34
CA ARG A 15 -0.02 11.03 27.35
C ARG A 15 0.54 12.19 26.52
N ARG A 16 0.98 11.91 25.29
CA ARG A 16 1.37 12.92 24.29
C ARG A 16 0.29 13.04 23.21
N PRO A 17 0.23 14.16 22.47
CA PRO A 17 -0.72 14.34 21.39
C PRO A 17 -0.57 13.25 20.32
N TRP A 18 -1.67 12.59 19.97
CA TRP A 18 -1.68 11.39 19.12
C TRP A 18 -1.14 11.57 17.70
N LYS A 19 -1.07 12.81 17.21
CA LYS A 19 -0.47 13.15 15.91
C LYS A 19 1.02 12.77 15.88
N GLU A 20 1.74 13.07 16.96
CA GLU A 20 3.18 12.81 17.06
C GLU A 20 3.48 11.31 17.12
N LEU A 21 2.72 10.53 17.88
CA LEU A 21 2.92 9.08 18.00
C LEU A 21 2.74 8.37 16.64
N GLY A 22 1.85 8.88 15.80
CA GLY A 22 1.63 8.32 14.49
C GLY A 22 2.76 8.57 13.51
N ASP A 23 3.32 9.78 13.54
CA ASP A 23 4.47 10.14 12.72
C ASP A 23 5.69 9.29 13.09
N TYR A 24 5.95 9.07 14.39
CA TYR A 24 7.06 8.20 14.84
C TYR A 24 6.86 6.72 14.49
N LEU A 25 5.64 6.17 14.57
CA LEU A 25 5.39 4.76 14.25
C LEU A 25 5.50 4.51 12.74
N ARG A 26 5.04 5.48 11.93
CA ARG A 26 5.25 5.50 10.48
C ARG A 26 6.75 5.50 10.21
N ASP A 27 7.48 6.50 10.70
CA ASP A 27 8.92 6.66 10.50
C ASP A 27 9.72 5.43 10.98
N GLY A 28 9.32 4.78 12.08
CA GLY A 28 9.94 3.54 12.55
C GLY A 28 9.78 2.34 11.59
N LEU A 29 8.62 2.23 10.93
CA LEU A 29 8.41 1.20 9.90
C LEU A 29 9.11 1.54 8.58
N ILE A 30 9.26 2.83 8.26
CA ILE A 30 10.10 3.31 7.14
C ILE A 30 11.53 2.81 7.35
N VAL A 31 12.09 3.07 8.53
CA VAL A 31 13.47 2.69 8.88
C VAL A 31 13.65 1.18 8.87
N ALA A 32 12.66 0.41 9.35
CA ALA A 32 12.72 -1.04 9.31
C ALA A 32 12.72 -1.60 7.87
N ALA A 33 11.82 -1.11 7.01
CA ALA A 33 11.77 -1.53 5.61
C ALA A 33 13.04 -1.15 4.83
N ALA A 34 13.60 0.03 5.12
CA ALA A 34 14.87 0.50 4.56
C ALA A 34 16.05 -0.36 5.01
N SER A 35 16.08 -0.77 6.29
CA SER A 35 17.17 -1.56 6.87
C SER A 35 17.23 -2.96 6.25
N VAL A 36 16.08 -3.61 6.03
CA VAL A 36 16.00 -4.91 5.34
C VAL A 36 16.52 -4.82 3.90
N ALA A 37 16.17 -3.75 3.18
CA ALA A 37 16.66 -3.55 1.81
C ALA A 37 18.17 -3.20 1.76
N ALA A 38 18.72 -2.55 2.80
CA ALA A 38 20.14 -2.22 2.93
C ALA A 38 21.03 -3.44 3.26
N GLU A 39 20.49 -4.43 3.97
CA GLU A 39 21.19 -5.70 4.21
C GLU A 39 21.40 -6.51 2.92
N GLU A 40 20.50 -6.38 1.94
CA GLU A 40 20.56 -7.10 0.66
C GLU A 40 21.44 -6.42 -0.40
N HIS A 41 21.66 -5.09 -0.31
CA HIS A 41 22.42 -4.33 -1.30
C HIS A 41 23.35 -3.28 -0.66
N ARG A 42 24.65 -3.40 -0.92
CA ARG A 42 25.76 -2.66 -0.26
C ARG A 42 25.74 -1.11 -0.41
N ALA A 43 24.83 -0.54 -1.17
CA ALA A 43 24.60 0.90 -1.25
C ALA A 43 23.13 1.17 -1.55
N SER A 44 22.40 1.73 -0.57
CA SER A 44 20.98 2.02 -0.66
C SER A 44 20.70 3.49 -0.34
N VAL A 45 19.99 4.19 -1.21
CA VAL A 45 19.46 5.54 -0.94
C VAL A 45 17.97 5.43 -0.66
N LEU A 46 17.53 5.99 0.47
CA LEU A 46 16.10 6.11 0.80
C LEU A 46 15.59 7.47 0.31
N GLU A 47 14.56 7.43 -0.53
CA GLU A 47 13.86 8.61 -1.01
C GLU A 47 12.40 8.55 -0.57
N ARG A 48 11.89 9.67 -0.04
CA ARG A 48 10.49 9.83 0.35
C ARG A 48 9.76 10.64 -0.70
N GLU A 49 8.47 10.38 -0.87
CA GLU A 49 7.64 11.17 -1.78
C GLU A 49 8.21 11.20 -3.21
N TYR A 50 8.68 10.06 -3.70
CA TYR A 50 9.26 9.92 -5.03
C TYR A 50 8.16 9.89 -6.10
N ILE A 51 8.33 10.58 -7.22
CA ILE A 51 7.44 10.48 -8.38
C ILE A 51 8.08 9.53 -9.39
N PRO A 52 7.51 8.33 -9.63
CA PRO A 52 8.02 7.43 -10.64
C PRO A 52 8.02 8.04 -12.04
N ASN A 53 9.03 7.67 -12.82
CA ASN A 53 9.09 8.01 -14.23
C ASN A 53 7.78 7.59 -14.92
N ASN A 54 7.19 8.50 -15.70
CA ASN A 54 5.90 8.38 -16.39
C ASN A 54 4.63 8.54 -15.52
N TRP A 55 4.75 8.92 -14.25
CA TRP A 55 3.60 9.38 -13.45
C TRP A 55 3.47 10.91 -13.53
N LYS A 56 2.26 11.44 -13.30
CA LYS A 56 2.01 12.89 -13.19
C LYS A 56 1.52 13.24 -11.79
N GLY A 57 2.36 13.91 -11.00
CA GLY A 57 2.01 14.53 -9.72
C GLY A 57 1.71 13.60 -8.54
N ARG A 58 1.59 12.27 -8.75
CA ARG A 58 1.38 11.29 -7.68
C ARG A 58 2.72 10.77 -7.17
N LYS A 59 2.95 10.90 -5.86
CA LYS A 59 4.20 10.52 -5.20
C LYS A 59 4.03 9.22 -4.42
N VAL A 60 4.97 8.29 -4.56
CA VAL A 60 5.11 7.08 -3.75
C VAL A 60 5.83 7.44 -2.46
N ASP A 61 5.36 6.90 -1.34
CA ASP A 61 5.87 7.31 -0.03
C ASP A 61 7.34 6.99 0.20
N ILE A 62 7.80 5.79 -0.17
CA ILE A 62 9.18 5.34 0.06
C ILE A 62 9.71 4.57 -1.13
N VAL A 63 10.93 4.90 -1.53
CA VAL A 63 11.68 4.20 -2.55
C VAL A 63 13.12 3.97 -2.07
N VAL A 64 13.61 2.74 -2.24
CA VAL A 64 15.00 2.36 -1.95
C VAL A 64 15.71 2.08 -3.27
N GLN A 65 16.81 2.78 -3.53
CA GLN A 65 17.57 2.70 -4.79
C GLN A 65 18.98 2.14 -4.58
N SER A 66 19.49 1.36 -5.53
CA SER A 66 20.90 0.92 -5.52
C SER A 66 21.84 2.06 -5.91
N GLY A 67 22.90 2.28 -5.15
CA GLY A 67 23.85 3.38 -5.37
C GLY A 67 24.91 3.09 -6.42
N THR A 68 24.70 3.60 -7.65
CA THR A 68 25.75 4.08 -8.58
C THR A 68 25.17 5.22 -9.43
N SER A 69 25.91 6.33 -9.55
CA SER A 69 25.43 7.67 -9.96
C SER A 69 24.90 7.82 -11.39
N SER A 70 25.13 6.86 -12.30
CA SER A 70 24.73 7.00 -13.70
C SER A 70 23.32 6.51 -14.02
N SER A 71 22.73 5.64 -13.18
CA SER A 71 21.37 5.13 -13.36
C SER A 71 20.86 4.46 -12.07
N PRO A 72 20.15 5.18 -11.17
CA PRO A 72 19.63 4.57 -9.95
C PRO A 72 18.59 3.50 -10.31
N LYS A 73 18.84 2.27 -9.87
CA LYS A 73 17.86 1.18 -9.97
C LYS A 73 17.00 1.20 -8.72
N ILE A 74 15.69 1.28 -8.88
CA ILE A 74 14.78 1.13 -7.75
C ILE A 74 14.72 -0.34 -7.37
N ILE A 75 15.15 -0.66 -6.14
CA ILE A 75 15.14 -2.02 -5.59
C ILE A 75 13.75 -2.28 -4.99
N THR A 76 13.35 -1.43 -4.05
CA THR A 76 12.11 -1.60 -3.29
C THR A 76 11.29 -0.32 -3.29
N ALA A 77 9.98 -0.44 -3.36
CA ALA A 77 9.08 0.68 -3.12
C ALA A 77 7.93 0.29 -2.20
N VAL A 78 7.56 1.19 -1.29
CA VAL A 78 6.50 0.98 -0.30
C VAL A 78 5.55 2.17 -0.29
N GLU A 79 4.26 1.91 -0.48
CA GLU A 79 3.19 2.87 -0.19
C GLU A 79 2.72 2.68 1.25
N LEU A 80 2.67 3.77 2.01
CA LEU A 80 2.29 3.79 3.42
C LEU A 80 0.98 4.53 3.63
N LYS A 81 -0.11 3.80 3.75
CA LYS A 81 -1.41 4.43 4.03
C LYS A 81 -1.66 4.55 5.52
N TRP A 82 -2.03 5.73 5.99
CA TRP A 82 -2.46 5.97 7.37
C TRP A 82 -3.98 6.21 7.43
N TRP A 83 -4.72 5.41 8.20
CA TRP A 83 -6.12 5.70 8.52
C TRP A 83 -6.32 6.14 9.97
N ARG A 84 -7.42 6.86 10.23
CA ARG A 84 -7.78 7.24 11.59
C ARG A 84 -8.55 6.10 12.27
N ARG A 85 -8.21 5.87 13.54
CA ARG A 85 -8.64 4.75 14.41
C ARG A 85 -10.16 4.53 14.47
N ASP A 86 -10.93 5.61 14.52
CA ASP A 86 -12.36 5.57 14.92
C ASP A 86 -13.33 6.03 13.81
N ASP A 87 -12.86 6.22 12.58
CA ASP A 87 -13.68 6.77 11.50
C ASP A 87 -14.58 5.70 10.85
N GLY A 88 -15.54 5.16 11.60
CA GLY A 88 -16.44 4.12 11.12
C GLY A 88 -17.39 4.60 10.01
N GLY A 89 -17.70 5.89 9.93
CA GLY A 89 -18.60 6.47 8.93
C GLY A 89 -18.01 6.48 7.51
N ASN A 90 -16.69 6.42 7.41
CA ASN A 90 -15.96 6.66 6.17
C ASN A 90 -15.47 5.37 5.46
N SER A 91 -16.05 4.22 5.80
CA SER A 91 -15.64 2.92 5.27
C SER A 91 -15.64 2.86 3.74
N SER A 92 -16.58 3.51 3.07
CA SER A 92 -16.65 3.52 1.60
C SER A 92 -15.51 4.29 0.95
N ASN A 93 -15.12 5.44 1.50
CA ASN A 93 -13.97 6.17 0.97
C ASN A 93 -12.68 5.41 1.26
N ARG A 94 -12.54 4.77 2.44
CA ARG A 94 -11.38 3.91 2.72
C ARG A 94 -11.27 2.75 1.74
N ARG A 95 -12.38 2.12 1.33
CA ARG A 95 -12.34 1.09 0.28
C ARG A 95 -11.77 1.64 -1.02
N ARG A 96 -12.21 2.84 -1.44
CA ARG A 96 -11.63 3.51 -2.62
C ARG A 96 -10.15 3.76 -2.44
N GLU A 97 -9.74 4.35 -1.32
CA GLU A 97 -8.34 4.68 -1.04
C GLU A 97 -7.43 3.44 -1.02
N ILE A 98 -7.86 2.35 -0.37
CA ILE A 98 -7.15 1.08 -0.41
C ILE A 98 -6.92 0.63 -1.85
N VAL A 99 -7.98 0.64 -2.65
CA VAL A 99 -7.90 0.20 -4.04
C VAL A 99 -7.02 1.13 -4.87
N VAL A 100 -7.04 2.43 -4.64
CA VAL A 100 -6.10 3.40 -5.23
C VAL A 100 -4.66 2.99 -4.94
N ASP A 101 -4.34 2.70 -3.68
CA ASP A 101 -2.98 2.36 -3.26
C ASP A 101 -2.52 1.02 -3.86
N PHE A 102 -3.41 0.01 -3.95
CA PHE A 102 -3.13 -1.24 -4.66
C PHE A 102 -2.86 -1.02 -6.16
N LEU A 103 -3.67 -0.20 -6.84
CA LEU A 103 -3.48 0.09 -8.26
C LEU A 103 -2.19 0.87 -8.52
N ARG A 104 -1.83 1.81 -7.63
CA ARG A 104 -0.56 2.54 -7.68
C ARG A 104 0.64 1.62 -7.50
N MET A 105 0.60 0.75 -6.49
CA MET A 105 1.67 -0.21 -6.28
C MET A 105 1.76 -1.25 -7.39
N ALA A 106 0.63 -1.65 -7.98
CA ALA A 106 0.61 -2.49 -9.18
C ALA A 106 1.24 -1.79 -10.39
N ALA A 107 1.07 -0.48 -10.52
CA ALA A 107 1.67 0.32 -11.57
C ALA A 107 3.18 0.48 -11.41
N LEU A 108 3.65 0.46 -10.15
CA LEU A 108 5.07 0.59 -9.79
C LEU A 108 5.83 -0.73 -9.81
N ALA A 109 5.16 -1.85 -9.49
CA ALA A 109 5.76 -3.20 -9.46
C ALA A 109 6.60 -3.59 -10.70
N PRO A 110 6.26 -3.15 -11.94
CA PRO A 110 7.13 -3.36 -13.10
C PRO A 110 8.50 -2.69 -13.08
N CYS A 111 8.66 -1.64 -12.29
CA CYS A 111 9.83 -0.78 -12.28
C CYS A 111 10.79 -1.09 -11.13
N VAL A 112 10.42 -2.02 -10.25
CA VAL A 112 11.11 -2.31 -9.00
C VAL A 112 11.26 -3.83 -8.84
N GLU A 113 12.22 -4.28 -8.04
CA GLU A 113 12.36 -5.71 -7.73
C GLU A 113 11.31 -6.16 -6.72
N VAL A 114 11.03 -5.32 -5.72
CA VAL A 114 10.04 -5.59 -4.68
C VAL A 114 9.08 -4.39 -4.53
N ALA A 115 7.81 -4.60 -4.82
CA ALA A 115 6.76 -3.64 -4.51
C ALA A 115 5.99 -4.08 -3.26
N GLY A 116 5.97 -3.23 -2.24
CA GLY A 116 5.24 -3.43 -1.00
C GLY A 116 4.12 -2.41 -0.82
N PHE A 117 3.04 -2.83 -0.21
CA PHE A 117 2.01 -1.92 0.28
C PHE A 117 1.83 -2.18 1.77
N VAL A 118 1.87 -1.13 2.58
CA VAL A 118 1.57 -1.22 4.00
C VAL A 118 0.42 -0.29 4.31
N ALA A 119 -0.67 -0.87 4.80
CA ALA A 119 -1.76 -0.10 5.36
C ALA A 119 -1.64 -0.07 6.88
N LEU A 120 -1.34 1.11 7.40
CA LEU A 120 -1.23 1.38 8.82
C LEU A 120 -2.54 1.96 9.39
N LEU A 121 -2.88 1.43 10.57
CA LEU A 121 -3.85 1.90 11.57
C LEU A 121 -5.28 2.13 11.11
N SER A 122 -5.89 1.02 10.73
CA SER A 122 -7.24 0.78 11.22
C SER A 122 -7.17 0.16 12.63
N THR A 123 -8.18 0.37 13.48
CA THR A 123 -8.50 -0.65 14.50
C THR A 123 -8.96 -1.91 13.79
N MET A 124 -8.91 -3.07 14.46
CA MET A 124 -9.53 -4.27 13.90
C MET A 124 -11.00 -4.04 13.53
N SER A 125 -11.74 -3.27 14.34
CA SER A 125 -13.12 -2.86 14.05
C SER A 125 -13.24 -2.00 12.78
N SER A 126 -12.37 -1.00 12.62
CA SER A 126 -12.33 -0.16 11.42
C SER A 126 -11.96 -0.96 10.16
N TRP A 127 -11.05 -1.93 10.28
CA TRP A 127 -10.69 -2.86 9.22
C TRP A 127 -11.86 -3.74 8.81
N GLN A 128 -12.51 -4.38 9.79
CA GLN A 128 -13.67 -5.24 9.61
C GLN A 128 -14.83 -4.46 8.98
N LYS A 129 -15.10 -3.23 9.41
CA LYS A 129 -16.14 -2.39 8.82
C LYS A 129 -15.84 -1.99 7.37
N THR A 130 -14.55 -1.77 7.05
CA THR A 130 -14.12 -1.40 5.70
C THR A 130 -14.25 -2.59 4.74
N THR A 131 -13.79 -3.76 5.17
CA THR A 131 -13.70 -4.98 4.33
C THR A 131 -14.93 -5.89 4.43
N GLY A 132 -15.81 -5.68 5.42
CA GLY A 132 -17.05 -6.42 5.67
C GLY A 132 -18.24 -5.86 4.90
N THR A 133 -18.05 -5.57 3.62
CA THR A 133 -19.11 -5.09 2.72
C THR A 133 -19.78 -6.24 1.97
N THR A 134 -21.09 -6.10 1.70
CA THR A 134 -21.88 -7.02 0.87
C THR A 134 -22.24 -6.44 -0.51
N CYS A 135 -21.85 -5.19 -0.79
CA CYS A 135 -22.15 -4.53 -2.05
C CYS A 135 -21.19 -4.94 -3.19
N THR A 136 -21.19 -4.19 -4.28
CA THR A 136 -20.35 -4.44 -5.46
C THR A 136 -18.84 -4.45 -5.18
N ASP A 137 -18.40 -3.95 -4.03
CA ASP A 137 -17.00 -3.98 -3.59
C ASP A 137 -16.58 -5.30 -2.93
N LYS A 138 -17.53 -6.21 -2.63
CA LYS A 138 -17.28 -7.44 -1.87
C LYS A 138 -16.15 -8.27 -2.45
N ALA A 139 -16.17 -8.53 -3.77
CA ALA A 139 -15.16 -9.33 -4.44
C ALA A 139 -13.73 -8.78 -4.22
N VAL A 140 -13.57 -7.46 -4.34
CA VAL A 140 -12.27 -6.80 -4.14
C VAL A 140 -11.83 -6.83 -2.68
N MET A 141 -12.76 -6.60 -1.75
CA MET A 141 -12.45 -6.70 -0.33
C MET A 141 -12.10 -8.12 0.10
N ASP A 142 -12.70 -9.14 -0.53
CA ASP A 142 -12.35 -10.53 -0.30
C ASP A 142 -10.93 -10.84 -0.79
N LEU A 143 -10.48 -10.29 -1.93
CA LEU A 143 -9.07 -10.37 -2.36
C LEU A 143 -8.13 -9.74 -1.33
N ILE A 144 -8.45 -8.55 -0.81
CA ILE A 144 -7.60 -7.82 0.14
C ILE A 144 -7.41 -8.58 1.46
N LYS A 145 -8.45 -9.29 1.93
CA LYS A 145 -8.42 -10.07 3.17
C LYS A 145 -7.77 -11.45 3.01
N SER A 146 -7.76 -11.99 1.80
CA SER A 146 -7.38 -13.39 1.59
C SER A 146 -5.88 -13.58 1.80
N ALA A 147 -5.54 -14.65 2.52
CA ALA A 147 -4.16 -15.10 2.65
C ALA A 147 -3.65 -15.68 1.32
N GLY A 148 -2.33 -15.70 1.14
CA GLY A 148 -1.69 -16.20 -0.07
C GLY A 148 -1.81 -15.25 -1.27
N VAL A 149 -1.43 -15.74 -2.45
CA VAL A 149 -1.32 -14.94 -3.67
C VAL A 149 -2.70 -14.79 -4.34
N GLN A 150 -3.15 -13.55 -4.49
CA GLN A 150 -4.45 -13.17 -5.04
C GLN A 150 -4.29 -12.51 -6.41
N ARG A 151 -5.05 -12.98 -7.40
CA ARG A 151 -5.05 -12.41 -8.77
C ARG A 151 -6.08 -11.29 -8.89
N TRP A 152 -5.63 -10.12 -9.30
CA TRP A 152 -6.48 -8.97 -9.59
C TRP A 152 -6.68 -8.87 -11.09
N ASP A 153 -7.92 -9.00 -11.57
CA ASP A 153 -8.31 -8.71 -12.95
C ASP A 153 -9.08 -7.39 -13.02
N VAL A 154 -8.38 -6.29 -13.27
CA VAL A 154 -8.95 -4.94 -13.18
C VAL A 154 -10.11 -4.74 -14.16
N ARG A 155 -10.01 -5.35 -15.35
CA ARG A 155 -11.10 -5.34 -16.35
C ARG A 155 -12.30 -6.15 -15.89
N GLY A 156 -12.05 -7.34 -15.35
CA GLY A 156 -13.10 -8.21 -14.78
C GLY A 156 -13.82 -7.56 -13.59
N MET A 157 -13.16 -6.67 -12.86
CA MET A 157 -13.69 -5.98 -11.68
C MET A 157 -14.38 -4.63 -11.98
N ARG A 158 -14.72 -4.33 -13.24
CA ARG A 158 -15.38 -3.08 -13.65
C ARG A 158 -16.70 -2.76 -12.93
N ASN A 159 -17.38 -3.76 -12.38
CA ASN A 159 -18.63 -3.56 -11.64
C ASN A 159 -18.39 -3.10 -10.19
N CYS A 160 -17.17 -3.25 -9.67
CA CYS A 160 -16.81 -2.76 -8.34
C CYS A 160 -16.75 -1.23 -8.32
N ALA A 161 -17.47 -0.61 -7.39
CA ALA A 161 -17.53 0.84 -7.27
C ALA A 161 -16.18 1.42 -6.84
N ALA A 162 -15.49 0.78 -5.88
CA ALA A 162 -14.17 1.19 -5.43
C ALA A 162 -13.11 1.12 -6.55
N ILE A 163 -13.13 0.07 -7.39
CA ILE A 163 -12.23 -0.05 -8.55
C ILE A 163 -12.45 1.08 -9.55
N ARG A 164 -13.70 1.34 -9.96
CA ARG A 164 -13.99 2.42 -10.90
C ARG A 164 -13.60 3.79 -10.34
N ALA A 165 -13.93 4.04 -9.08
CA ALA A 165 -13.60 5.31 -8.44
C ALA A 165 -12.07 5.48 -8.32
N ALA A 166 -11.33 4.41 -8.01
CA ALA A 166 -9.87 4.42 -7.97
C ALA A 166 -9.25 4.64 -9.37
N ILE A 167 -9.76 3.96 -10.40
CA ILE A 167 -9.33 4.17 -11.79
C ILE A 167 -9.59 5.62 -12.20
N SER A 168 -10.78 6.14 -11.92
CA SER A 168 -11.13 7.54 -12.22
C SER A 168 -10.19 8.53 -11.52
N GLU A 169 -9.81 8.25 -10.27
CA GLU A 169 -8.91 9.10 -9.50
C GLU A 169 -7.45 9.08 -10.04
N LEU A 170 -7.03 7.96 -10.60
CA LEU A 170 -5.68 7.74 -11.12
C LEU A 170 -5.53 8.03 -12.61
N SER A 171 -6.64 8.09 -13.35
CA SER A 171 -6.65 8.29 -14.80
C SER A 171 -5.85 9.54 -15.19
N GLY A 172 -5.02 9.40 -16.22
CA GLY A 172 -4.12 10.46 -16.71
C GLY A 172 -2.93 10.78 -15.81
N GLN A 173 -2.84 10.21 -14.59
CA GLN A 173 -1.77 10.46 -13.62
C GLN A 173 -0.89 9.23 -13.36
N VAL A 174 -1.49 8.05 -13.31
CA VAL A 174 -0.79 6.78 -13.02
C VAL A 174 -1.25 5.72 -14.02
N PRO A 175 -0.33 5.01 -14.69
CA PRO A 175 -0.70 3.91 -15.59
C PRO A 175 -1.48 2.82 -14.86
N ILE A 176 -2.54 2.29 -15.47
CA ILE A 176 -3.38 1.24 -14.85
C ILE A 176 -3.02 -0.13 -15.41
N CYS A 177 -2.59 -1.06 -14.54
CA CYS A 177 -2.36 -2.45 -14.94
C CYS A 177 -3.68 -3.18 -15.25
N ASN A 178 -3.68 -4.04 -16.28
CA ASN A 178 -4.82 -4.92 -16.56
C ASN A 178 -4.97 -6.01 -15.48
N ILE A 179 -3.84 -6.59 -15.06
CA ILE A 179 -3.74 -7.70 -14.12
C ILE A 179 -2.51 -7.48 -13.24
N PHE A 180 -2.65 -7.75 -11.96
CA PHE A 180 -1.54 -7.85 -11.02
C PHE A 180 -1.86 -8.87 -9.93
N TYR A 181 -0.89 -9.16 -9.06
CA TYR A 181 -1.12 -10.06 -7.94
C TYR A 181 -0.72 -9.38 -6.64
N SER A 182 -1.44 -9.68 -5.58
CA SER A 182 -1.10 -9.26 -4.22
C SER A 182 -0.96 -10.46 -3.31
N GLU A 183 -0.11 -10.37 -2.30
CA GLU A 183 0.04 -11.40 -1.29
C GLU A 183 0.10 -10.72 0.07
N LEU A 184 -0.84 -11.05 0.96
CA LEU A 184 -0.80 -10.58 2.34
C LEU A 184 0.28 -11.37 3.08
N LEU A 185 1.40 -10.71 3.40
CA LEU A 185 2.55 -11.33 4.03
C LEU A 185 2.38 -11.43 5.54
N SER A 186 1.91 -10.34 6.16
CA SER A 186 1.81 -10.27 7.61
C SER A 186 0.75 -9.28 8.07
N ILE A 187 0.26 -9.53 9.28
CA ILE A 187 -0.59 -8.61 10.04
C ILE A 187 0.11 -8.37 11.37
N HIS A 188 0.42 -7.12 11.66
CA HIS A 188 1.01 -6.69 12.92
C HIS A 188 -0.03 -5.94 13.75
N ALA A 189 -0.13 -6.28 15.03
CA ALA A 189 -1.06 -5.63 15.95
C ALA A 189 -0.29 -4.94 17.07
N LEU A 190 -0.60 -3.67 17.30
CA LEU A 190 -0.15 -2.95 18.49
C LEU A 190 -1.22 -3.09 19.57
N THR A 191 -0.83 -3.61 20.73
CA THR A 191 -1.71 -3.80 21.87
C THR A 191 -1.28 -2.94 23.06
N GLN A 192 -2.25 -2.38 23.77
CA GLN A 192 -2.05 -1.65 25.03
C GLN A 192 -3.09 -2.14 26.03
N SER A 193 -2.65 -2.56 27.21
CA SER A 193 -3.55 -3.06 28.27
C SER A 193 -4.50 -4.17 27.77
N LYS A 194 -3.99 -5.11 26.97
CA LYS A 194 -4.74 -6.20 26.31
C LYS A 194 -5.77 -5.77 25.26
N GLN A 195 -5.86 -4.48 24.93
CA GLN A 195 -6.68 -3.98 23.83
C GLN A 195 -5.82 -3.73 22.59
N THR A 196 -6.24 -4.24 21.43
CA THR A 196 -5.61 -3.89 20.14
C THR A 196 -5.97 -2.45 19.80
N ILE A 197 -4.96 -1.58 19.77
CA ILE A 197 -5.13 -0.15 19.50
C ILE A 197 -4.83 0.22 18.05
N ALA A 198 -4.08 -0.61 17.33
CA ALA A 198 -3.83 -0.46 15.91
C ALA A 198 -3.48 -1.80 15.24
N VAL A 199 -3.78 -1.91 13.95
CA VAL A 199 -3.28 -2.99 13.10
C VAL A 199 -2.59 -2.43 11.86
N ALA A 200 -1.55 -3.12 11.42
CA ALA A 200 -0.87 -2.90 10.16
C ALA A 200 -0.95 -4.17 9.33
N HIS A 201 -1.34 -4.03 8.07
CA HIS A 201 -1.34 -5.12 7.11
C HIS A 201 -0.27 -4.84 6.06
N VAL A 202 0.53 -5.86 5.74
CA VAL A 202 1.67 -5.76 4.82
C VAL A 202 1.41 -6.68 3.64
N TRP A 203 1.33 -6.11 2.45
CA TRP A 203 1.20 -6.84 1.22
C TRP A 203 2.46 -6.71 0.36
N ARG A 204 2.77 -7.78 -0.36
CA ARG A 204 3.66 -7.75 -1.53
C ARG A 204 2.82 -7.68 -2.79
N ILE A 205 3.22 -6.82 -3.71
CA ILE A 205 2.59 -6.67 -5.03
C ILE A 205 3.54 -7.24 -6.08
N HIS A 206 3.04 -8.17 -6.87
CA HIS A 206 3.81 -8.90 -7.86
C HIS A 206 3.37 -8.52 -9.28
N LYS A 207 4.33 -8.33 -10.18
CA LYS A 207 4.09 -8.34 -11.63
C LYS A 207 4.35 -9.75 -12.19
N ARG A 208 3.49 -10.24 -13.07
CA ARG A 208 3.73 -11.47 -13.85
C ARG A 208 3.87 -11.13 -15.34
N GLN A 209 4.40 -12.07 -16.15
CA GLN A 209 4.73 -11.86 -17.58
C GLN A 209 3.60 -11.27 -18.45
N ASN A 210 2.31 -11.48 -18.09
CA ASN A 210 1.17 -10.99 -18.87
C ASN A 210 0.54 -9.68 -18.36
N SER A 211 1.14 -9.05 -17.34
CA SER A 211 0.72 -7.73 -16.84
C SER A 211 1.12 -6.64 -17.83
N LYS A 212 0.12 -5.92 -18.35
CA LYS A 212 0.27 -4.80 -19.29
C LYS A 212 -0.48 -3.58 -18.77
N PHE A 213 0.02 -2.39 -19.06
CA PHE A 213 -0.74 -1.18 -18.84
C PHE A 213 -1.89 -1.09 -19.84
N LEU A 214 -3.06 -0.67 -19.35
CA LEU A 214 -4.23 -0.38 -20.16
C LEU A 214 -3.97 0.89 -20.96
N LYS A 215 -4.49 0.92 -22.18
CA LYS A 215 -4.56 2.14 -22.99
C LYS A 215 -5.65 3.06 -22.46
N ASP A 216 -5.51 4.36 -22.68
CA ASP A 216 -6.41 5.39 -22.17
C ASP A 216 -7.87 5.15 -22.61
N ASP A 217 -8.11 4.76 -23.87
CA ASP A 217 -9.45 4.43 -24.39
C ASP A 217 -10.12 3.26 -23.64
N VAL A 218 -9.32 2.32 -23.14
CA VAL A 218 -9.81 1.20 -22.33
C VAL A 218 -10.07 1.65 -20.90
N VAL A 219 -9.23 2.54 -20.35
CA VAL A 219 -9.41 3.12 -19.02
C VAL A 219 -10.71 3.93 -18.97
N GLU A 220 -10.98 4.77 -19.97
CA GLU A 220 -12.21 5.55 -20.08
C GLU A 220 -13.46 4.67 -20.04
N LYS A 221 -13.49 3.61 -20.86
CA LYS A 221 -14.59 2.63 -20.90
C LYS A 221 -14.82 1.88 -19.58
N LEU A 222 -13.80 1.77 -18.71
CA LEU A 222 -13.95 1.13 -17.40
C LEU A 222 -14.62 2.07 -16.39
N VAL A 223 -14.51 3.38 -16.58
CA VAL A 223 -15.10 4.39 -15.69
C VAL A 223 -16.53 4.76 -16.12
N GLU A 224 -16.83 4.64 -17.42
CA GLU A 224 -18.18 4.86 -17.95
C GLU A 224 -19.22 3.97 -17.24
N ARG A 225 -20.24 4.61 -16.66
CA ARG A 225 -21.44 3.88 -16.22
C ARG A 225 -22.21 3.49 -17.48
N LYS A 226 -22.40 2.19 -17.71
CA LYS A 226 -23.49 1.75 -18.59
C LYS A 226 -24.78 2.37 -18.03
N LYS A 227 -25.34 3.31 -18.79
CA LYS A 227 -26.66 3.88 -18.55
C LYS A 227 -27.72 2.81 -18.69
#